data_AF-U7GUS2-F1
#
_entry.id   AF-U7GUS2-F1
#
_cell.length_a   1.000
_cell.length_b   1.000
_cell.length_c   1.000
_cell.angle_alpha   90.00
_cell.angle_beta   90.00
_cell.angle_gamma   90.00
#
_symmetry.space_group_name_H-M   'P 1'
#
loop_
_entity.id
_entity.type
_entity.pdbx_description
1 polymer ?
#
loop_
_entity_poly.entity_id
_entity_poly.type
_entity_poly.pdbx_seq_one_letter_code
_entity_poly.pdbx_strand_id
1 'polypeptide(L)'
;MEECVFYHSSSRTLIVTDLVENFSGQDFNYWQRVVAKGVGILAPNGKMPLDWRLSFMFGKADARKHLDRLLSWKPQLLVMAHGEIVAENADKFLQQSFKWLA
;
A
#
# COMPACT_ATOMS: atom_id res chain seq x y z
N MET A 1 0.81 -15.47 2.29
CA MET A 1 0.72 -14.42 3.31
C MET A 1 -0.69 -13.88 3.29
N GLU A 2 -1.25 -13.52 4.44
CA GLU A 2 -2.60 -12.98 4.57
C GLU A 2 -2.58 -11.75 5.46
N GLU A 3 -3.35 -10.73 5.11
CA GLU A 3 -3.56 -9.51 5.89
C GLU A 3 -5.06 -9.23 5.97
N CYS A 4 -5.51 -8.75 7.13
CA CYS A 4 -6.85 -8.20 7.29
C CYS A 4 -6.82 -6.68 7.16
N VAL A 5 -7.75 -6.14 6.37
CA VAL A 5 -7.94 -4.69 6.19
C VAL A 5 -9.28 -4.26 6.77
N PHE A 6 -9.34 -3.06 7.32
CA PHE A 6 -10.56 -2.51 7.91
C PHE A 6 -11.06 -1.32 7.08
N TYR A 7 -12.35 -1.28 6.83
CA TYR A 7 -12.99 -0.14 6.15
C TYR A 7 -14.10 0.43 7.02
N HIS A 8 -13.95 1.70 7.39
CA HIS A 8 -14.98 2.45 8.08
C HIS A 8 -15.79 3.26 7.06
N SER A 9 -17.03 2.82 6.81
CA SER A 9 -17.88 3.35 5.73
C SER A 9 -18.29 4.80 5.93
N SER A 10 -18.57 5.22 7.18
CA SER A 10 -19.03 6.58 7.46
C SER A 10 -17.97 7.63 7.17
N SER A 11 -16.69 7.35 7.47
CA SER A 11 -15.58 8.26 7.17
C SER A 11 -14.85 7.93 5.87
N ARG A 12 -15.25 6.86 5.17
CA ARG A 12 -14.59 6.31 3.98
C ARG A 12 -13.09 6.08 4.21
N THR A 13 -12.73 5.61 5.40
CA THR A 13 -11.34 5.34 5.78
C THR A 13 -11.02 3.88 5.58
N LEU A 14 -10.00 3.60 4.78
CA LEU A 14 -9.41 2.28 4.62
C LEU A 14 -8.14 2.22 5.48
N ILE A 15 -8.06 1.21 6.34
CA ILE A 15 -6.89 0.93 7.18
C ILE A 15 -6.21 -0.30 6.59
N VAL A 16 -4.95 -0.13 6.21
CA VAL A 16 -4.06 -1.18 5.68
C VAL A 16 -2.83 -1.29 6.57
N THR A 17 -2.16 -2.43 6.56
CA THR A 17 -0.89 -2.60 7.27
C THR A 17 0.24 -2.79 6.27
N ASP A 18 0.92 -3.92 6.31
CA ASP A 18 2.06 -4.29 5.48
C ASP A 18 1.74 -4.38 3.97
N LEU A 19 0.46 -4.45 3.57
CA LEU A 19 0.06 -4.37 2.16
C LEU A 19 0.50 -3.07 1.49
N VAL A 20 0.64 -1.97 2.23
CA VAL A 20 1.19 -0.70 1.72
C VAL A 20 1.98 0.03 2.80
N GLU A 21 3.27 0.22 2.55
CA GLU A 21 4.15 1.07 3.36
C GLU A 21 4.48 2.38 2.63
N ASN A 22 4.51 3.52 3.34
CA ASN A 22 4.70 4.84 2.75
C ASN A 22 5.59 5.75 3.61
N PHE A 23 6.79 5.29 3.94
CA PHE A 23 7.69 6.03 4.81
C PHE A 23 8.16 7.36 4.21
N SER A 24 8.25 8.41 5.04
CA SER A 24 8.63 9.79 4.65
C SER A 24 10.01 9.89 3.97
N GLY A 25 10.88 8.90 4.18
CA GLY A 25 12.26 8.88 3.70
C GLY A 25 13.22 9.69 4.58
N GLN A 26 12.70 10.52 5.50
CA GLN A 26 13.50 11.32 6.44
C GLN A 26 13.95 10.47 7.64
N ASP A 27 13.24 9.37 7.90
CA ASP A 27 13.54 8.40 8.96
C ASP A 27 14.76 7.51 8.64
N PHE A 28 15.33 7.63 7.44
CA PHE A 28 16.40 6.78 6.94
C PHE A 28 17.68 7.57 6.67
N ASN A 29 18.83 6.95 6.97
CA ASN A 29 20.10 7.45 6.47
C ASN A 29 20.21 7.28 4.94
N TYR A 30 21.23 7.89 4.32
CA TYR A 30 21.39 7.89 2.86
C TYR A 30 21.32 6.48 2.24
N TRP A 31 22.03 5.51 2.81
CA TRP A 31 22.08 4.15 2.28
C TRP A 31 20.75 3.41 2.47
N GLN A 32 20.13 3.55 3.65
CA GLN A 32 18.82 3.00 3.93
C GLN A 32 17.76 3.58 2.99
N ARG A 33 17.82 4.88 2.68
CA ARG A 33 16.89 5.54 1.76
C ARG A 33 17.01 4.99 0.35
N VAL A 34 18.22 4.71 -0.12
CA VAL A 34 18.44 4.05 -1.43
C VAL A 34 17.81 2.66 -1.45
N VAL A 35 18.03 1.87 -0.40
CA VAL A 35 17.43 0.52 -0.28
C VAL A 35 15.90 0.59 -0.20
N ALA A 36 15.36 1.44 0.68
CA ALA A 36 13.93 1.69 0.85
C ALA A 36 13.26 2.11 -0.47
N LYS A 37 13.92 2.97 -1.24
CA LYS A 37 13.47 3.35 -2.58
C LYS A 37 13.45 2.15 -3.55
N GLY A 38 14.46 1.29 -3.48
CA GLY A 38 14.55 0.07 -4.30
C GLY A 38 13.47 -0.96 -3.99
N VAL A 39 13.14 -1.16 -2.70
CA VAL A 39 12.05 -2.06 -2.29
C VAL A 39 10.66 -1.44 -2.48
N GLY A 40 10.58 -0.12 -2.62
CA GLY A 40 9.39 0.61 -3.06
C GLY A 40 8.48 1.13 -1.94
N ILE A 41 8.99 1.28 -0.72
CA ILE A 41 8.21 1.58 0.50
C ILE A 41 8.16 3.07 0.86
N LEU A 42 8.74 3.93 0.00
CA LEU A 42 8.88 5.36 0.28
C LEU A 42 7.73 6.19 -0.27
N ALA A 43 7.33 7.20 0.51
CA ALA A 43 6.45 8.27 0.11
C ALA A 43 7.03 9.12 -1.05
N PRO A 44 6.16 9.68 -1.91
CA PRO A 44 4.69 9.60 -1.89
C PRO A 44 4.12 8.43 -2.71
N ASN A 45 4.95 7.44 -3.08
CA ASN A 45 4.54 6.35 -3.98
C ASN A 45 4.74 4.98 -3.32
N GLY A 46 4.51 4.91 -2.01
CA GLY A 46 4.66 3.73 -1.19
C GLY A 46 3.89 2.53 -1.71
N LYS A 47 4.46 1.34 -1.54
CA LYS A 47 3.94 0.07 -2.05
C LYS A 47 4.22 -1.02 -1.05
N MET A 48 3.64 -2.18 -1.30
CA MET A 48 4.03 -3.40 -0.63
C MET A 48 5.54 -3.67 -0.83
N PRO A 49 6.29 -4.01 0.23
CA PRO A 49 7.67 -4.42 0.16
C PRO A 49 7.92 -5.50 -0.89
N LEU A 50 9.11 -5.50 -1.50
CA LEU A 50 9.42 -6.40 -2.62
C LEU A 50 9.32 -7.89 -2.24
N ASP A 51 9.82 -8.25 -1.08
CA ASP A 51 9.76 -9.59 -0.50
C ASP A 51 8.31 -10.05 -0.28
N TRP A 52 7.44 -9.17 0.23
CA TRP A 52 6.01 -9.46 0.31
C TRP A 52 5.39 -9.64 -1.07
N ARG A 53 5.72 -8.81 -2.06
CA ARG A 53 5.25 -8.97 -3.46
C ARG A 53 5.57 -10.34 -4.04
N LEU A 54 6.74 -10.90 -3.70
CA LEU A 54 7.14 -12.23 -4.14
C LEU A 54 6.24 -13.33 -3.56
N SER A 55 5.69 -13.13 -2.36
CA SER A 55 4.75 -14.07 -1.74
C SER A 55 3.42 -14.21 -2.50
N PHE A 56 3.10 -13.26 -3.38
CA PHE A 56 1.89 -13.29 -4.22
C PHE A 56 2.15 -13.73 -5.66
N MET A 57 3.37 -14.20 -6.01
CA MET A 57 3.72 -14.57 -7.38
C MET A 57 2.74 -15.56 -8.03
N PHE A 58 2.28 -16.57 -7.27
CA PHE A 58 1.29 -17.56 -7.73
C PHE A 58 -0.16 -17.18 -7.40
N GLY A 59 -0.38 -16.12 -6.62
CA GLY A 59 -1.69 -15.67 -6.14
C GLY A 59 -2.16 -14.33 -6.71
N LYS A 60 -1.50 -13.81 -7.76
CA LYS A 60 -1.79 -12.48 -8.33
C LYS A 60 -3.26 -12.31 -8.74
N ALA A 61 -3.90 -13.35 -9.26
CA ALA A 61 -5.30 -13.31 -9.67
C ALA A 61 -6.24 -13.05 -8.49
N ASP A 62 -6.02 -13.74 -7.36
CA ASP A 62 -6.83 -13.53 -6.16
C ASP A 62 -6.52 -12.20 -5.49
N ALA A 63 -5.23 -11.82 -5.43
CA ALA A 63 -4.84 -10.48 -4.96
C ALA A 63 -5.51 -9.36 -5.76
N ARG A 64 -5.67 -9.52 -7.08
CA ARG A 64 -6.39 -8.56 -7.92
C ARG A 64 -7.88 -8.47 -7.56
N LYS A 65 -8.55 -9.60 -7.31
CA LYS A 65 -9.96 -9.60 -6.86
C LYS A 65 -10.12 -8.85 -5.54
N HIS A 66 -9.17 -9.02 -4.61
CA HIS A 66 -9.18 -8.28 -3.35
C HIS A 66 -8.95 -6.79 -3.58
N LEU A 67 -7.99 -6.41 -4.44
CA LEU A 67 -7.78 -5.01 -4.83
C LEU A 67 -9.05 -4.38 -5.43
N ASP A 68 -9.72 -5.07 -6.35
CA ASP A 68 -10.96 -4.59 -6.97
C ASP A 68 -12.05 -4.35 -5.91
N ARG A 69 -12.13 -5.22 -4.90
CA ARG A 69 -13.02 -5.05 -3.74
C ARG A 69 -12.64 -3.80 -2.93
N LEU A 70 -11.36 -3.58 -2.63
CA LEU A 70 -10.91 -2.37 -1.92
C LEU A 70 -11.26 -1.09 -2.68
N LEU A 71 -11.00 -1.08 -4.00
CA LEU A 71 -11.31 0.05 -4.87
C LEU A 71 -12.81 0.32 -4.96
N SER A 72 -13.64 -0.74 -4.94
CA SER A 72 -15.10 -0.62 -4.98
C SER A 72 -15.67 0.14 -3.77
N TRP A 73 -14.97 0.13 -2.63
CA TRP A 73 -15.36 0.86 -1.42
C TRP A 73 -15.10 2.38 -1.53
N LYS A 74 -14.39 2.83 -2.58
CA LYS A 74 -14.09 4.25 -2.84
C LYS A 74 -13.54 4.97 -1.60
N PRO A 75 -12.44 4.47 -1.00
CA PRO A 75 -11.84 5.12 0.16
C PRO A 75 -11.40 6.55 -0.18
N GLN A 76 -11.53 7.44 0.79
CA GLN A 76 -11.07 8.84 0.68
C GLN A 76 -9.85 9.10 1.55
N LEU A 77 -9.67 8.29 2.60
CA LEU A 77 -8.51 8.33 3.48
C LEU A 77 -7.91 6.93 3.56
N LEU A 78 -6.60 6.83 3.32
CA LEU A 78 -5.84 5.60 3.55
C LEU A 78 -4.96 5.80 4.79
N VAL A 79 -5.22 5.02 5.83
CA VAL A 79 -4.40 4.97 7.04
C VAL A 79 -3.56 3.71 6.97
N MET A 80 -2.27 3.84 7.25
CA MET A 80 -1.34 2.72 7.26
C MET A 80 -0.55 2.64 8.55
N ALA A 81 -0.14 1.43 8.92
CA ALA A 81 0.72 1.20 10.08
C ALA A 81 2.11 1.81 9.92
N HIS A 82 2.56 2.01 8.67
CA HIS A 82 3.93 2.34 8.33
C HIS A 82 4.03 3.57 7.43
N GLY A 83 4.43 4.70 8.02
CA GLY A 83 4.72 5.94 7.32
C GLY A 83 3.53 6.89 7.20
N GLU A 84 3.53 7.67 6.13
CA GLU A 84 2.60 8.78 5.91
C GLU A 84 1.23 8.28 5.43
N ILE A 85 0.16 8.77 6.06
CA ILE A 85 -1.21 8.55 5.61
C ILE A 85 -1.49 9.26 4.27
N VAL A 86 -2.49 8.77 3.53
CA VAL A 86 -2.90 9.37 2.25
C VAL A 86 -4.30 9.96 2.39
N ALA A 87 -4.36 11.28 2.50
CA ALA A 87 -5.60 12.03 2.66
C ALA A 87 -6.20 12.53 1.33
N GLU A 88 -5.45 12.45 0.23
CA GLU A 88 -5.87 12.92 -1.09
C GLU A 88 -5.63 11.86 -2.16
N ASN A 89 -6.58 11.74 -3.10
CA ASN A 89 -6.50 10.79 -4.22
C ASN A 89 -6.18 9.34 -3.77
N ALA A 90 -6.77 8.90 -2.65
CA ALA A 90 -6.50 7.59 -2.05
C ALA A 90 -6.74 6.42 -3.04
N ASP A 91 -7.72 6.56 -3.94
CA ASP A 91 -8.01 5.62 -5.02
C ASP A 91 -6.84 5.49 -6.01
N LYS A 92 -6.30 6.61 -6.49
CA LYS A 92 -5.14 6.63 -7.42
C LYS A 92 -3.89 6.12 -6.74
N PHE A 93 -3.67 6.51 -5.48
CA PHE A 93 -2.54 6.01 -4.70
C PHE A 93 -2.64 4.49 -4.57
N LEU A 94 -3.80 3.95 -4.18
CA LEU A 94 -4.00 2.50 -4.04
C LEU A 94 -3.74 1.78 -5.38
N GLN A 95 -4.27 2.27 -6.50
CA GLN A 95 -3.98 1.69 -7.82
C GLN A 95 -2.47 1.68 -8.14
N GLN A 96 -1.77 2.76 -7.81
CA GLN A 96 -0.34 2.88 -8.06
C GLN A 96 0.49 1.96 -7.14
N SER A 97 0.10 1.83 -5.86
CA SER A 97 0.73 0.94 -4.89
C SER A 97 0.63 -0.52 -5.31
N PHE A 98 -0.48 -0.89 -5.95
CA PHE A 98 -0.74 -2.25 -6.42
C PHE A 98 -0.47 -2.47 -7.92
N LYS A 99 0.16 -1.52 -8.63
CA LYS A 99 0.45 -1.63 -10.07
C LYS A 99 1.24 -2.89 -10.47
N TRP A 100 1.99 -3.49 -9.53
CA TRP A 100 2.74 -4.73 -9.74
C TRP A 100 1.85 -5.99 -9.88
N LEU A 101 0.56 -5.88 -9.51
CA LEU A 101 -0.45 -6.90 -9.75
C LEU A 101 -0.99 -6.89 -11.18
N ALA A 102 -0.72 -5.85 -11.98
CA ALA A 102 -1.16 -5.72 -13.38
C ALA A 102 -0.62 -6.85 -14.28
#